data_AF-A0A556M9G0-F1
#
_entry.id   AF-A0A556M9G0-F1
#
_cell.length_a   1.000
_cell.length_b   1.000
_cell.length_c   1.000
_cell.angle_alpha   90.00
_cell.angle_beta   90.00
_cell.angle_gamma   90.00
#
_symmetry.space_group_name_H-M   'P 1'
#
loop_
_entity.id
_entity.type
_entity.pdbx_description
1 polymer ?
#
loop_
_entity_poly.entity_id
_entity_poly.type
_entity_poly.pdbx_seq_one_letter_code
_entity_poly.pdbx_strand_id
1 'polypeptide(L)' 'MGLGLYISAEIIRRHSGQTGVDSMIGKGSSFWFTLPDRQTGQ' A
#
# COMPACT_ATOMS: atom_id res chain seq x y z
N MET A 1 -12.82 10.06 12.36
CA MET A 1 -12.54 8.60 12.30
C MET A 1 -11.71 8.34 11.05
N GLY A 2 -10.49 7.80 11.20
CA GLY A 2 -9.59 7.54 10.08
C GLY A 2 -9.84 6.16 9.48
N LEU A 3 -10.57 6.10 8.37
CA LEU A 3 -10.88 4.83 7.68
C LEU A 3 -10.18 4.68 6.33
N GLY A 4 -9.73 5.78 5.73
CA GLY A 4 -9.14 5.76 4.38
C GLY A 4 -7.98 4.78 4.23
N LEU A 5 -6.97 4.88 5.11
CA LEU A 5 -5.80 4.00 5.06
C LEU A 5 -6.14 2.53 5.34
N TYR A 6 -7.12 2.26 6.22
CA TYR A 6 -7.57 0.90 6.49
C TYR A 6 -8.25 0.28 5.27
N ILE A 7 -9.15 1.03 4.63
CA ILE A 7 -9.82 0.60 3.40
C ILE A 7 -8.79 0.37 2.28
N SER A 8 -7.84 1.29 2.10
CA SER A 8 -6.76 1.13 1.13
C SER A 8 -5.93 -0.13 1.41
N ALA A 9 -5.52 -0.38 2.66
CA ALA A 9 -4.74 -1.56 3.03
C ALA A 9 -5.50 -2.87 2.76
N GLU A 10 -6.80 -2.90 3.03
CA GLU A 10 -7.66 -4.06 2.76
C GLU A 10 -7.80 -4.31 1.24
N ILE A 11 -7.99 -3.27 0.44
CA ILE A 11 -8.01 -3.38 -1.03
C ILE A 11 -6.69 -3.95 -1.54
N ILE A 12 -5.56 -3.42 -1.08
CA ILE A 12 -4.22 -3.87 -1.50
C ILE A 12 -4.00 -5.35 -1.14
N ARG A 13 -4.34 -5.76 0.10
CA ARG A 13 -4.24 -7.17 0.54
C ARG A 13 -5.08 -8.11 -0.32
N ARG A 14 -6.31 -7.72 -0.69
CA ARG A 14 -7.19 -8.52 -1.56
C ARG A 14 -6.61 -8.73 -2.95
N HIS A 15 -5.76 -7.80 -3.41
CA HIS A 15 -5.05 -7.93 -4.69
C HIS A 15 -3.67 -8.59 -4.54
N SER A 16 -3.41 -9.29 -3.42
CA SER A 16 -2.12 -9.91 -3.10
C SER A 16 -0.94 -8.92 -3.08
N GLY A 17 -1.25 -7.64 -2.86
CA GLY A 17 -0.28 -6.58 -2.72
C GLY A 17 0.22 -6.42 -1.29
N GLN A 18 1.22 -5.56 -1.11
CA GLN A 18 1.74 -5.16 0.19
C GLN A 18 1.65 -3.65 0.36
N THR A 19 1.61 -3.15 1.59
CA THR A 19 1.59 -1.71 1.90
C THR A 19 2.48 -1.40 3.09
N GLY A 20 3.02 -0.19 3.12
CA GLY A 20 3.87 0.28 4.20
C GLY A 20 3.91 1.80 4.29
N VAL A 21 4.67 2.30 5.26
CA VAL A 21 4.90 3.72 5.46
C VAL A 21 6.34 3.95 5.83
N ASP A 22 6.97 4.90 5.14
CA ASP A 22 8.27 5.44 5.50
C ASP A 22 8.03 6.80 6.13
N SER A 23 8.44 6.99 7.38
CA SER A 23 8.21 8.24 8.10
C SER A 23 9.49 8.75 8.73
N MET A 24 9.68 10.06 8.67
CA MET A 24 10.76 10.74 9.36
C MET A 24 10.22 11.97 10.08
N ILE A 25 10.56 12.07 11.37
CA ILE A 25 10.14 13.18 12.24
C ILE A 25 10.56 14.50 11.61
N GLY A 26 9.62 15.44 11.52
CA GLY A 26 9.84 16.76 10.93
C GLY A 26 9.92 16.80 9.40
N LYS A 27 9.87 15.66 8.71
CA LYS A 27 9.84 15.59 7.23
C LYS A 27 8.53 15.04 6.66
N GLY A 28 7.74 14.35 7.48
CA GLY A 28 6.46 13.76 7.09
C GLY A 28 6.55 12.27 6.82
N SER A 29 5.59 11.74 6.07
CA SER A 29 5.43 10.31 5.80
C SER A 29 5.11 10.05 4.34
N SER A 30 5.73 9.02 3.79
CA SER A 30 5.45 8.46 2.47
C SER A 30 4.76 7.11 2.64
N PHE A 31 3.53 7.01 2.15
CA PHE A 31 2.78 5.75 2.12
C PHE A 31 2.99 5.10 0.76
N TRP A 32 3.22 3.79 0.76
CA TRP A 32 3.48 3.04 -0.47
C TRP A 32 2.70 1.72 -0.48
N PHE A 33 2.57 1.17 -1.68
CA PHE A 33 2.03 -0.16 -1.89
C PHE A 33 2.68 -0.83 -3.09
N THR A 34 2.63 -2.15 -3.12
CA THR A 34 3.01 -2.98 -4.24
C THR A 34 1.82 -3.83 -4.67
N LEU A 35 1.76 -4.16 -5.95
CA LEU A 35 0.83 -5.16 -6.48
C LEU A 35 1.67 -6.16 -7.28
N PRO A 36 1.29 -7.45 -7.29
CA PRO A 36 1.89 -8.41 -8.22
C PRO A 36 1.68 -7.94 -9.65
N ASP A 37 2.76 -7.88 -10.42
CA ASP A 37 2.65 -7.65 -11.86
C ASP A 37 2.06 -8.91 -12.52
N ARG A 38 1.03 -8.74 -13.35
CA ARG A 38 0.59 -9.86 -14.19
C ARG A 38 1.57 -9.96 -15.34
N GLN A 39 2.54 -10.86 -15.22
CA GLN A 39 3.34 -11.24 -16.37
C GLN A 39 2.40 -11.76 -17.46
N THR A 40 2.17 -10.93 -18.48
CA THR A 40 1.41 -11.33 -19.67
C THR A 40 2.39 -12.06 -20.58
N GLY A 41 2.63 -13.34 -20.28
CA GLY A 41 3.58 -14.16 -21.04
C GLY A 41 4.05 -15.42 -20.32
N GLN A 42 3.19 -16.43 -20.23
CA GLN A 42 3.53 -17.84 -20.41
C GLN A 42 2.37 -18.55 -21.10
#